data_AF-A0A7R9L918-F1
#
_entry.id   AF-A0A7R9L918-F1
#
_cell.length_a   1.000
_cell.length_b   1.000
_cell.length_c   1.000
_cell.angle_alpha   90.00
_cell.angle_beta   90.00
_cell.angle_gamma   90.00
#
_symmetry.space_group_name_H-M   'P 1'
#
loop_
_entity.id
_entity.type
_entity.pdbx_description
1 polymer ?
#
loop_
_entity_poly.entity_id
_entity_poly.type
_entity_poly.pdbx_seq_one_letter_code
_entity_poly.pdbx_strand_id
1 'polypeptide(L)'
;LPWYGYDYQCVRTGPDRTCFIKEVPFRNVSCSDAAGVQVPYVEIKHLVDIYGDWYDEHSTTRYAYFNDSANVTHQIWYDTSGSLGMKVGLAKYRELRGVGVWNANMLDYSGTKEGKYMVADMWGTFPEYKANKTEAFVVHPNHRRIYESIRVSDFVNVLPAFK
;
A
#
# COMPACT_ATOMS: atom_id res chain seq x y z
N LEU A 1 2.66 -3.98 -2.58
CA LEU A 1 2.09 -2.96 -1.67
C LEU A 1 2.16 -1.62 -2.36
N PRO A 2 1.00 -0.99 -2.62
CA PRO A 2 0.92 0.26 -3.36
C PRO A 2 1.17 1.45 -2.44
N TRP A 3 2.07 2.35 -2.85
CA TRP A 3 2.22 3.67 -2.22
C TRP A 3 1.54 4.74 -3.07
N TYR A 4 0.41 4.37 -3.63
CA TYR A 4 -0.43 5.18 -4.49
C TYR A 4 -1.85 4.66 -4.33
N GLY A 5 -2.79 5.42 -4.85
CA GLY A 5 -4.18 5.02 -5.00
C GLY A 5 -4.61 5.03 -6.45
N TYR A 6 -5.84 4.61 -6.68
CA TYR A 6 -6.51 4.78 -7.96
C TYR A 6 -7.69 5.72 -7.80
N ASP A 7 -7.65 6.80 -8.58
CA ASP A 7 -8.76 7.73 -8.76
C ASP A 7 -9.69 7.21 -9.85
N TYR A 8 -10.97 7.07 -9.51
CA TYR A 8 -12.02 6.70 -10.43
C TYR A 8 -13.06 7.79 -10.56
N GLN A 9 -13.29 8.28 -11.77
CA GLN A 9 -14.45 9.07 -12.10
C GLN A 9 -15.72 8.21 -12.00
N CYS A 10 -16.69 8.65 -11.21
CA CYS A 10 -17.96 7.95 -11.06
C CYS A 10 -18.92 8.34 -12.19
N VAL A 11 -19.41 7.35 -12.94
CA VAL A 11 -20.53 7.49 -13.87
C VAL A 11 -21.82 7.79 -13.09
N ARG A 12 -21.97 7.16 -11.93
CA ARG A 12 -23.02 7.43 -10.95
C ARG A 12 -22.59 6.93 -9.58
N THR A 13 -23.20 7.46 -8.52
CA THR A 13 -23.04 6.98 -7.15
C THR A 13 -24.21 6.10 -6.75
N GLY A 14 -23.93 4.99 -6.09
CA GLY A 14 -24.92 4.08 -5.50
C GLY A 14 -25.34 4.50 -4.09
N PRO A 15 -26.42 3.90 -3.55
CA PRO A 15 -26.88 4.15 -2.19
C PRO A 15 -25.82 3.81 -1.13
N ASP A 16 -25.03 2.77 -1.36
CA ASP A 16 -24.01 2.29 -0.42
C ASP A 16 -22.63 2.88 -0.72
N ARG A 17 -22.58 4.12 -1.24
CA ARG A 17 -21.31 4.79 -1.58
C ARG A 17 -20.46 3.95 -2.55
N THR A 18 -21.15 3.30 -3.48
CA THR A 18 -20.50 2.62 -4.59
C THR A 18 -20.26 3.61 -5.72
N CYS A 19 -19.01 3.80 -6.13
CA CYS A 19 -18.70 4.51 -7.36
C CYS A 19 -18.85 3.54 -8.55
N PHE A 20 -19.84 3.77 -9.41
CA PHE A 20 -19.96 3.00 -10.65
C PHE A 20 -19.03 3.61 -11.69
N ILE A 21 -18.03 2.84 -12.10
CA ILE A 21 -16.98 3.28 -13.03
C ILE A 21 -17.36 2.95 -14.47
N LYS A 22 -16.70 3.62 -15.43
CA LYS A 22 -16.82 3.29 -16.84
C LYS A 22 -16.29 1.88 -17.11
N GLU A 23 -16.97 1.13 -17.97
CA GLU A 23 -16.44 -0.15 -18.46
C GLU A 23 -15.24 0.08 -19.37
N VAL A 24 -14.09 -0.45 -18.97
CA VAL A 24 -12.85 -0.44 -19.74
C VAL A 24 -12.37 -1.88 -19.88
N PRO A 25 -12.27 -2.43 -21.11
CA PRO A 25 -11.86 -3.81 -21.31
C PRO A 25 -10.34 -3.98 -21.14
N PHE A 26 -9.94 -5.12 -20.57
CA PHE A 26 -8.54 -5.51 -20.46
C PHE A 26 -8.42 -7.03 -20.58
N ARG A 27 -7.51 -7.54 -21.42
CA ARG A 27 -7.29 -9.00 -21.59
C ARG A 27 -8.59 -9.83 -21.76
N ASN A 28 -9.48 -9.40 -22.65
CA ASN A 28 -10.76 -10.05 -22.97
C ASN A 28 -11.83 -10.06 -21.85
N VAL A 29 -11.65 -9.29 -20.76
CA VAL A 29 -12.76 -8.99 -19.83
C VAL A 29 -13.37 -7.63 -20.17
N SER A 30 -14.68 -7.49 -19.99
CA SER A 30 -15.44 -6.28 -20.35
C SER A 30 -15.25 -5.12 -19.36
N CYS A 31 -14.86 -5.41 -18.12
CA CYS A 31 -14.58 -4.42 -17.09
C CYS A 31 -13.21 -4.68 -16.44
N SER A 32 -12.52 -3.62 -16.07
CA SER A 32 -11.22 -3.67 -15.39
C SER A 32 -10.97 -2.39 -14.60
N ASP A 33 -9.92 -2.43 -13.78
CA ASP A 33 -9.38 -1.30 -13.04
C ASP A 33 -8.71 -0.24 -13.94
N ALA A 34 -8.53 -0.53 -15.23
CA ALA A 34 -7.99 0.42 -16.22
C ALA A 34 -8.86 1.68 -16.43
N ALA A 35 -10.06 1.72 -15.85
CA ALA A 35 -10.88 2.94 -15.77
C ALA A 35 -10.30 3.99 -14.82
N GLY A 36 -9.40 3.60 -13.91
CA GLY A 36 -8.81 4.48 -12.92
C GLY A 36 -7.45 5.04 -13.34
N VAL A 37 -7.08 6.14 -12.70
CA VAL A 37 -5.77 6.78 -12.84
C VAL A 37 -4.98 6.61 -11.55
N GLN A 38 -3.72 6.20 -11.67
CA GLN A 38 -2.82 6.08 -10.52
C GLN A 38 -2.48 7.47 -9.97
N VAL A 39 -2.61 7.65 -8.66
CA VAL A 39 -2.30 8.92 -7.96
C VAL A 39 -1.30 8.66 -6.83
N PRO A 40 -0.16 9.39 -6.77
CA PRO A 40 0.83 9.24 -5.71
C PRO A 40 0.25 9.46 -4.30
N TYR A 41 0.75 8.74 -3.29
CA TYR A 41 0.28 8.88 -1.91
C TYR A 41 0.42 10.31 -1.36
N VAL A 42 1.46 11.04 -1.76
CA VAL A 42 1.61 12.45 -1.39
C VAL A 42 0.42 13.30 -1.84
N GLU A 43 -0.05 13.13 -3.08
CA GLU A 43 -1.20 13.87 -3.60
C GLU A 43 -2.50 13.46 -2.90
N ILE A 44 -2.66 12.16 -2.63
CA ILE A 44 -3.80 11.62 -1.90
C ILE A 44 -3.89 12.24 -0.51
N LYS A 45 -2.76 12.36 0.20
CA LYS A 45 -2.75 12.93 1.54
C LYS A 45 -3.29 14.36 1.55
N HIS A 46 -2.94 15.18 0.57
CA HIS A 46 -3.50 16.52 0.41
C HIS A 46 -4.99 16.50 0.10
N LEU A 47 -5.43 15.57 -0.76
CA LEU A 47 -6.83 15.42 -1.13
C LEU A 47 -7.70 15.06 0.07
N VAL A 48 -7.30 14.06 0.87
CA VAL A 48 -8.13 13.60 2.00
C VAL A 48 -8.14 14.58 3.17
N ASP A 49 -7.14 15.45 3.30
CA ASP A 49 -7.16 16.54 4.28
C ASP A 49 -8.25 17.58 3.95
N ILE A 50 -8.66 17.68 2.68
CA ILE A 50 -9.71 18.60 2.20
C ILE A 50 -11.08 17.91 2.20
N TYR A 51 -11.15 16.70 1.64
CA TYR A 51 -12.43 16.05 1.34
C TYR A 51 -12.85 14.96 2.34
N GLY A 52 -11.97 14.64 3.28
CA GLY A 52 -12.19 13.59 4.28
C GLY A 52 -11.67 12.22 3.86
N ASP A 53 -11.60 11.33 4.85
CA ASP A 53 -11.02 10.00 4.75
C ASP A 53 -12.02 8.97 5.29
N TRP A 54 -12.37 8.00 4.47
CA TRP A 54 -13.33 6.94 4.78
C TRP A 54 -12.65 5.58 4.83
N TYR A 55 -13.24 4.67 5.60
CA TYR A 55 -12.75 3.31 5.80
C TYR A 55 -13.73 2.31 5.19
N ASP A 56 -13.19 1.32 4.48
CA ASP A 56 -13.94 0.15 4.04
C ASP A 56 -13.58 -1.06 4.92
N GLU A 57 -14.57 -1.63 5.59
CA GLU A 57 -14.36 -2.75 6.52
C GLU A 57 -14.03 -4.06 5.79
N HIS A 58 -14.49 -4.23 4.54
CA HIS A 58 -14.32 -5.47 3.80
C HIS A 58 -12.90 -5.62 3.24
N SER A 59 -12.36 -4.56 2.64
CA SER A 59 -11.01 -4.52 2.11
C SER A 59 -9.98 -4.12 3.17
N THR A 60 -10.42 -3.52 4.28
CA THR A 60 -9.58 -2.89 5.30
C THR A 60 -8.70 -1.75 4.75
N THR A 61 -9.19 -1.03 3.74
CA THR A 61 -8.48 0.09 3.08
C THR A 61 -9.21 1.42 3.25
N ARG A 62 -8.59 2.49 2.75
CA ARG A 62 -9.15 3.84 2.80
C ARG A 62 -9.65 4.28 1.43
N TYR A 63 -10.64 5.17 1.45
CA TYR A 63 -11.10 5.83 0.24
C TYR A 63 -11.59 7.25 0.54
N ALA A 64 -11.66 8.09 -0.48
CA ALA A 64 -12.24 9.42 -0.38
C ALA A 64 -13.09 9.75 -1.60
N TYR A 65 -14.07 10.63 -1.41
CA TYR A 65 -14.85 11.23 -2.48
C TYR A 65 -14.41 12.66 -2.68
N PHE A 66 -14.34 13.11 -3.92
CA PHE A 66 -14.14 14.51 -4.23
C PHE A 66 -14.86 14.85 -5.54
N ASN A 67 -15.09 16.15 -5.75
CA ASN A 67 -15.54 16.64 -7.05
C ASN A 67 -14.37 17.33 -7.73
N ASP A 68 -14.21 17.08 -9.03
CA ASP A 68 -13.23 17.81 -9.84
C ASP A 68 -13.70 19.25 -10.14
N SER A 69 -12.90 20.01 -10.89
CA SER A 69 -13.25 21.39 -11.29
C SER A 69 -14.47 21.49 -12.22
N ALA A 70 -14.88 20.39 -12.84
CA ALA A 70 -16.09 20.28 -13.65
C ALA A 70 -17.30 19.80 -12.81
N ASN A 71 -17.15 19.69 -11.49
CA ASN A 71 -18.15 19.19 -10.55
C ASN A 71 -18.57 17.73 -10.83
N VAL A 72 -17.67 16.94 -11.41
CA VAL A 72 -17.82 15.50 -11.58
C VAL A 72 -17.33 14.80 -10.32
N THR A 73 -18.07 13.80 -9.84
CA THR A 73 -17.69 13.04 -8.64
C THR A 73 -16.67 11.96 -8.96
N HIS A 74 -15.66 11.88 -8.11
CA HIS A 74 -14.58 10.90 -8.13
C HIS A 74 -14.54 10.13 -6.82
N GLN A 75 -14.04 8.90 -6.87
CA GLN A 75 -13.70 8.10 -5.69
C GLN A 75 -12.27 7.60 -5.82
N ILE A 76 -11.43 7.94 -4.85
CA ILE A 76 -10.03 7.49 -4.80
C ILE A 76 -9.86 6.43 -3.72
N TRP A 77 -9.27 5.29 -4.08
CA TRP A 77 -8.99 4.18 -3.18
C TRP A 77 -7.49 4.03 -2.95
N TYR A 78 -7.09 3.88 -1.70
CA TYR A 78 -5.67 3.87 -1.33
C TYR A 78 -5.38 3.09 -0.05
N ASP A 79 -4.08 2.92 0.20
CA ASP A 79 -3.54 2.26 1.37
C ASP A 79 -2.81 3.27 2.28
N THR A 80 -2.97 3.13 3.60
CA THR A 80 -2.19 3.86 4.62
C THR A 80 -1.17 2.94 5.28
N SER A 81 -0.28 3.48 6.12
CA SER A 81 0.63 2.66 6.93
C SER A 81 -0.12 1.59 7.75
N GLY A 82 -1.30 1.90 8.26
CA GLY A 82 -2.16 0.95 8.97
C GLY A 82 -2.65 -0.22 8.10
N SER A 83 -3.25 0.06 6.94
CA SER A 83 -3.75 -1.00 6.04
C SER A 83 -2.61 -1.81 5.41
N LEU A 84 -1.50 -1.16 5.09
CA LEU A 84 -0.29 -1.84 4.67
C LEU A 84 0.29 -2.71 5.78
N GLY A 85 0.27 -2.25 7.03
CA GLY A 85 0.73 -3.02 8.19
C GLY A 85 -0.05 -4.32 8.37
N MET A 86 -1.37 -4.27 8.18
CA MET A 86 -2.20 -5.48 8.16
C MET A 86 -1.82 -6.44 7.03
N LYS A 87 -1.55 -5.92 5.82
CA LYS A 87 -1.09 -6.73 4.67
C LYS A 87 0.29 -7.34 4.90
N VAL A 88 1.21 -6.61 5.51
CA VAL A 88 2.53 -7.10 5.94
C VAL A 88 2.38 -8.19 7.01
N GLY A 89 1.53 -7.96 8.00
CA GLY A 89 1.21 -8.93 9.05
C GLY A 89 0.60 -10.21 8.48
N LEU A 90 -0.29 -10.11 7.50
CA LEU A 90 -0.86 -11.26 6.79
C LEU A 90 0.22 -12.04 6.03
N ALA A 91 1.13 -11.35 5.32
CA ALA A 91 2.23 -12.00 4.62
C ALA A 91 3.12 -12.80 5.58
N LYS A 92 3.42 -12.22 6.76
CA LYS A 92 4.16 -12.90 7.83
C LYS A 92 3.39 -14.11 8.38
N TYR A 93 2.10 -13.94 8.71
CA TYR A 93 1.24 -15.00 9.21
C TYR A 93 1.14 -16.19 8.24
N ARG A 94 1.18 -15.91 6.93
CA ARG A 94 1.17 -16.92 5.87
C ARG A 94 2.55 -17.44 5.48
N GLU A 95 3.60 -17.06 6.22
CA GLU A 95 4.99 -17.46 5.97
C GLU A 95 5.45 -17.16 4.52
N LEU A 96 4.92 -16.08 3.93
CA LEU A 96 5.39 -15.62 2.63
C LEU A 96 6.83 -15.10 2.76
N ARG A 97 7.62 -15.27 1.70
CA ARG A 97 9.04 -14.87 1.67
C ARG A 97 9.26 -13.37 1.91
N GLY A 98 8.26 -12.54 1.65
CA GLY A 98 8.33 -11.10 1.86
C GLY A 98 7.23 -10.36 1.11
N VAL A 99 7.37 -9.04 1.08
CA VAL A 99 6.48 -8.11 0.40
C VAL A 99 7.30 -7.19 -0.50
N GLY A 100 6.70 -6.73 -1.61
CA GLY A 100 7.31 -5.74 -2.49
C GLY A 100 6.49 -4.45 -2.53
N VAL A 101 7.16 -3.31 -2.64
CA VAL A 101 6.52 -1.99 -2.79
C VAL A 101 6.56 -1.58 -4.27
N TRP A 102 5.43 -1.12 -4.80
CA TRP A 102 5.31 -0.49 -6.11
C TRP A 102 4.57 0.84 -5.89
N ASN A 103 5.06 2.02 -6.23
CA ASN A 103 6.48 2.35 -6.34
C ASN A 103 6.91 3.16 -5.12
N ALA A 104 8.13 2.91 -4.63
CA ALA A 104 8.63 3.55 -3.41
C ALA A 104 8.83 5.07 -3.54
N ASN A 105 8.80 5.62 -4.76
CA ASN A 105 9.01 7.04 -5.07
C ASN A 105 7.71 7.88 -5.03
N MET A 106 6.61 7.35 -4.50
CA MET A 106 5.30 8.02 -4.49
C MET A 106 4.98 8.77 -3.18
N LEU A 107 6.00 9.01 -2.34
CA LEU A 107 5.91 9.77 -1.10
C LEU A 107 6.56 11.16 -1.28
N ASP A 108 6.36 12.05 -0.30
CA ASP A 108 7.06 13.33 -0.25
C ASP A 108 8.50 13.17 0.30
N TYR A 109 9.46 13.13 -0.63
CA TYR A 109 10.90 13.08 -0.33
C TYR A 109 11.57 14.47 -0.32
N SER A 110 10.82 15.56 -0.35
CA SER A 110 11.37 16.94 -0.42
C SER A 110 12.18 17.37 0.81
N GLY A 111 12.06 16.64 1.93
CA GLY A 111 12.78 16.93 3.18
C GLY A 111 12.07 17.93 4.10
N THR A 112 10.84 18.35 3.76
CA THR A 112 9.89 19.04 4.64
C THR A 112 9.65 18.23 5.93
N LYS A 113 9.09 18.88 6.95
CA LYS A 113 8.74 18.20 8.20
C LYS A 113 7.68 17.13 7.92
N GLU A 114 6.66 17.49 7.14
CA GLU A 114 5.54 16.65 6.74
C GLU A 114 6.01 15.47 5.88
N GLY A 115 6.88 15.71 4.90
CA GLY A 115 7.44 14.67 4.06
C GLY A 115 8.30 13.68 4.85
N LYS A 116 9.13 14.16 5.79
CA LYS A 116 9.89 13.28 6.69
C LYS A 116 8.98 12.38 7.54
N TYR A 117 7.87 12.91 8.05
CA TYR A 117 6.88 12.09 8.76
C TYR A 117 6.22 11.06 7.85
N MET A 118 5.80 11.46 6.64
CA MET A 118 5.18 10.54 5.66
C MET A 118 6.11 9.38 5.31
N VAL A 119 7.38 9.69 5.02
CA VAL A 119 8.40 8.69 4.71
C VAL A 119 8.61 7.76 5.92
N ALA A 120 8.77 8.31 7.13
CA ALA A 120 8.96 7.50 8.33
C ALA A 120 7.76 6.59 8.63
N ASP A 121 6.53 7.08 8.48
CA ASP A 121 5.29 6.34 8.71
C ASP A 121 5.14 5.16 7.74
N MET A 122 5.30 5.42 6.44
CA MET A 122 5.14 4.38 5.40
C MET A 122 6.28 3.33 5.45
N TRP A 123 7.52 3.74 5.67
CA TRP A 123 8.63 2.79 5.86
C TRP A 123 8.55 2.07 7.22
N GLY A 124 8.01 2.70 8.26
CA GLY A 124 7.80 2.10 9.58
C GLY A 124 6.79 0.96 9.60
N THR A 125 6.05 0.77 8.49
CA THR A 125 5.14 -0.36 8.29
C THR A 125 5.88 -1.70 8.16
N PHE A 126 7.14 -1.68 7.75
CA PHE A 126 7.93 -2.89 7.49
C PHE A 126 8.74 -3.27 8.73
N PRO A 127 8.86 -4.58 9.04
CA PRO A 127 9.68 -5.00 10.16
C PRO A 127 11.14 -4.60 9.93
N GLU A 128 11.82 -4.18 10.99
CA GLU A 128 13.27 -3.99 10.94
C GLU A 128 13.94 -5.31 10.59
N TYR A 129 14.61 -5.35 9.44
CA TYR A 129 15.52 -6.45 9.14
C TYR A 129 16.80 -6.23 9.95
N LYS A 130 16.92 -6.94 11.08
CA LYS A 130 18.22 -7.11 11.72
C LYS A 130 19.05 -8.02 10.83
N ALA A 131 19.78 -7.44 9.89
CA ALA A 131 20.83 -8.17 9.20
C ALA A 131 21.76 -8.72 10.27
N ASN A 132 21.79 -10.05 10.44
CA ASN A 132 22.89 -10.67 11.15
C ASN A 132 24.16 -10.27 10.40
N LYS A 133 24.93 -9.34 10.99
CA LYS A 133 26.16 -8.79 10.40
C LYS A 133 27.24 -9.85 10.16
N THR A 134 26.98 -11.11 10.53
CA THR A 134 27.90 -12.25 10.44
C THR A 134 27.75 -13.08 9.17
N GLU A 135 26.68 -12.93 8.37
CA GLU A 135 26.61 -13.60 7.07
C GLU A 135 26.96 -12.62 5.95
N ALA A 136 28.27 -12.35 5.83
CA ALA A 136 28.81 -11.90 4.57
C ALA A 136 28.42 -12.93 3.51
N PHE A 137 27.63 -12.53 2.52
CA PHE A 137 27.30 -13.36 1.37
C PHE A 137 28.60 -13.81 0.70
N VAL A 138 29.05 -15.04 0.99
CA VAL A 138 30.11 -15.68 0.23
C VAL A 138 29.49 -16.04 -1.12
N VAL A 139 29.77 -15.21 -2.13
CA VAL A 139 29.44 -15.53 -3.52
C VAL A 139 30.37 -16.66 -3.93
N HIS A 140 29.90 -17.90 -3.81
CA HIS A 140 30.63 -19.05 -4.34
C HIS A 140 30.60 -19.02 -5.89
N PRO A 141 31.73 -19.29 -6.58
CA PRO A 141 31.84 -19.09 -8.03
C PRO A 141 30.98 -20.01 -8.90
N ASN A 142 30.33 -21.03 -8.32
CA ASN A 142 29.56 -22.01 -9.08
C ASN A 142 28.13 -22.06 -8.57
N HIS A 143 27.20 -21.75 -9.47
CA HIS A 143 25.75 -21.71 -9.27
C HIS A 143 25.21 -22.95 -8.56
N ARG A 144 24.93 -22.84 -7.25
CA ARG A 144 23.85 -23.55 -6.54
C ARG A 144 23.70 -22.93 -5.15
N ARG A 145 22.67 -22.08 -4.94
CA ARG A 145 22.33 -21.59 -3.60
C ARG A 145 21.68 -22.73 -2.82
N ILE A 146 22.39 -23.23 -1.81
CA ILE A 146 21.78 -23.93 -0.68
C ILE A 146 21.38 -22.81 0.29
N TYR A 147 20.09 -22.63 0.55
CA TYR A 147 19.60 -21.74 1.59
C TYR A 147 19.57 -22.54 2.90
N GLU A 148 20.45 -22.23 3.84
CA GLU A 148 20.20 -22.60 5.23
C GLU A 148 19.02 -21.76 5.74
N SER A 149 18.00 -22.44 6.24
CA SER A 149 16.74 -21.86 6.69
C SER A 149 16.94 -21.10 8.01
N ILE A 150 16.74 -19.79 7.99
CA ILE A 150 16.50 -19.01 9.22
C ILE A 150 15.19 -19.52 9.83
N ARG A 151 15.24 -19.99 11.08
CA ARG A 151 14.07 -20.55 11.76
C ARG A 151 13.26 -19.43 12.40
N VAL A 152 11.93 -19.61 12.38
CA VAL A 152 10.94 -18.68 12.97
C VAL A 152 11.22 -18.40 14.47
N SER A 153 11.95 -19.29 15.15
CA SER A 153 12.39 -19.14 16.55
C SER A 153 13.31 -17.95 16.81
N ASP A 154 13.94 -17.37 15.78
CA ASP A 154 14.97 -16.34 15.97
C ASP A 154 14.39 -14.92 16.14
N PHE A 155 13.06 -14.77 16.05
CA PHE A 155 12.35 -13.50 16.22
C PHE A 155 11.48 -13.51 17.48
N VAL A 156 12.11 -13.60 18.64
CA VAL A 156 11.42 -13.41 19.93
C VAL A 156 11.38 -11.91 20.26
N ASN A 157 10.17 -11.39 20.49
CA ASN A 157 9.81 -10.08 21.05
C ASN A 157 9.82 -8.84 20.13
N VAL A 158 8.83 -8.67 19.26
CA VAL A 158 8.27 -7.33 18.96
C VAL A 158 6.79 -7.44 18.53
N LEU A 159 5.87 -7.61 19.48
CA LEU A 159 4.46 -7.18 19.34
C LEU A 159 3.92 -6.92 20.75
N PRO A 160 3.43 -5.72 21.10
CA PRO A 160 2.54 -5.57 22.24
C PRO A 160 1.22 -6.25 21.91
N ALA A 161 0.73 -7.09 22.82
CA ALA A 161 -0.59 -7.68 22.75
C ALA A 161 -1.65 -6.58 22.82
N PHE A 162 -2.45 -6.43 21.77
CA PHE A 162 -3.73 -5.73 21.86
C PHE A 162 -4.77 -6.74 22.40
N LYS A 163 -5.26 -6.45 23.61
CA LYS A 163 -6.49 -7.01 24.18
C LYS A 163 -7.68 -6.19 23.71
#